data_AF-A0A2Z5UUT4-F1
#
_entry.id   AF-A0A2Z5UUT4-F1
#
_cell.length_a   1.000
_cell.length_b   1.000
_cell.length_c   1.000
_cell.angle_alpha   90.00
_cell.angle_beta   90.00
_cell.angle_gamma   90.00
#
_symmetry.space_group_name_H-M   'P 1'
#
loop_
_entity.id
_entity.type
_entity.pdbx_description
1 polymer ?
#
loop_
_entity_poly.entity_id
_entity_poly.type
_entity_poly.pdbx_seq_one_letter_code
_entity_poly.pdbx_strand_id
1 'polypeptide(L)'
;MKCPTCYRKIQVSDSREKASGSVVKRRRRCYHCSQVWTTCEEIQKDDANSHLINKLLKRNLTPDETYKEILRLLVVLGQSMDLANRG
;
A
#
# COMPACT_ATOMS: atom_id res chain seq x y z
N MET A 1 1.97 -1.18 -16.72
CA MET A 1 3.23 -1.68 -17.34
C MET A 1 3.05 -1.77 -18.86
N LYS A 2 4.12 -1.61 -19.64
CA LYS A 2 4.13 -1.79 -21.10
C LYS A 2 4.68 -3.18 -21.46
N CYS A 3 4.34 -3.69 -22.64
CA CYS A 3 4.95 -4.92 -23.18
C CYS A 3 6.45 -4.68 -23.42
N PRO A 4 7.35 -5.55 -22.96
CA PRO A 4 8.79 -5.38 -23.18
C PRO A 4 9.19 -5.56 -24.65
N THR A 5 8.34 -6.20 -25.46
CA THR A 5 8.62 -6.47 -26.88
C THR A 5 8.10 -5.37 -27.80
N CYS A 6 6.83 -4.97 -27.65
CA CYS A 6 6.16 -4.03 -28.56
C CYS A 6 5.78 -2.70 -27.92
N TYR A 7 6.14 -2.49 -26.65
CA TYR A 7 5.94 -1.24 -25.89
C TYR A 7 4.49 -0.72 -25.75
N ARG A 8 3.50 -1.50 -26.18
CA ARG A 8 2.07 -1.19 -26.01
C ARG A 8 1.58 -1.58 -24.61
N LYS A 9 0.39 -1.07 -24.23
CA LYS A 9 -0.25 -1.41 -22.96
C LYS A 9 -0.60 -2.91 -22.92
N ILE A 10 -0.58 -3.47 -21.71
CA ILE A 10 -0.83 -4.89 -21.45
C ILE A 10 -1.84 -5.05 -20.32
N GLN A 11 -2.50 -6.21 -20.27
CA GLN A 11 -3.38 -6.60 -19.17
C GLN A 11 -2.72 -7.69 -18.33
N VAL A 12 -3.07 -7.72 -17.05
CA VAL A 12 -2.72 -8.80 -16.13
C VAL A 12 -3.75 -9.92 -16.31
N SER A 13 -3.29 -11.14 -16.59
CA SER A 13 -4.17 -12.28 -16.88
C SER A 13 -4.36 -13.22 -15.68
N ASP A 14 -3.42 -13.24 -14.73
CA ASP A 14 -3.54 -13.97 -13.45
C ASP A 14 -2.67 -13.23 -12.40
N SER A 15 -3.14 -13.17 -11.15
CA SER A 15 -2.45 -12.54 -10.03
C SER A 15 -2.58 -13.44 -8.80
N ARG A 16 -1.45 -13.90 -8.26
CA ARG A 16 -1.43 -14.76 -7.08
C ARG A 16 -0.54 -14.18 -6.00
N GLU A 17 -1.09 -14.07 -4.81
CA GLU A 17 -0.33 -13.73 -3.61
C GLU A 17 0.50 -14.94 -3.18
N LYS A 18 1.76 -14.71 -2.84
CA LYS A 18 2.65 -15.66 -2.16
C LYS A 18 2.90 -15.14 -0.74
N ALA A 19 3.19 -16.09 0.16
CA ALA A 19 3.69 -15.95 1.54
C ALA A 19 3.49 -14.56 2.18
N SER A 20 2.63 -14.51 3.21
CA SER A 20 2.33 -13.32 4.04
C SER A 20 1.78 -12.07 3.32
N GLY A 21 1.40 -12.17 2.04
CA GLY A 21 0.73 -11.09 1.29
C GLY A 21 1.69 -10.00 0.79
N SER A 22 3.01 -10.18 0.96
CA SER A 22 4.03 -9.21 0.53
C SER A 22 4.51 -9.43 -0.89
N VAL A 23 4.33 -10.61 -1.48
CA VAL A 23 4.82 -10.90 -2.84
C VAL A 23 3.67 -11.34 -3.73
N VAL A 24 3.53 -10.70 -4.90
CA VAL A 24 2.54 -11.06 -5.92
C VAL A 24 3.22 -11.53 -7.20
N LYS A 25 2.86 -12.72 -7.64
CA LYS A 25 3.23 -13.26 -8.94
C LYS A 25 2.12 -12.95 -9.93
N ARG A 26 2.44 -12.24 -11.02
CA ARG A 26 1.48 -11.85 -12.05
C ARG A 26 1.83 -12.45 -13.40
N ARG A 27 0.90 -13.19 -14.00
CA ARG A 27 1.00 -13.62 -15.41
C ARG A 27 0.43 -12.50 -16.28
N ARG A 28 1.16 -12.11 -17.32
CA ARG A 28 0.83 -10.99 -18.20
C ARG A 28 0.78 -11.48 -19.64
N ARG A 29 -0.18 -10.96 -20.41
CA ARG A 29 -0.33 -11.22 -21.85
C ARG A 29 -0.45 -9.89 -22.59
N CYS A 30 0.28 -9.75 -23.70
CA CYS A 30 0.06 -8.65 -24.63
C CYS A 30 -0.95 -9.04 -25.70
N TYR A 31 -2.02 -8.27 -25.89
CA TYR A 31 -3.00 -8.50 -26.95
C TYR A 31 -2.55 -8.06 -28.34
N HIS A 32 -1.42 -7.34 -28.43
CA HIS A 32 -0.91 -6.85 -29.71
C HIS A 32 0.12 -7.78 -30.34
N CYS A 33 1.00 -8.39 -29.54
CA CYS A 33 2.04 -9.32 -30.03
C CYS A 33 1.92 -10.73 -29.44
N SER A 34 0.85 -11.01 -28.69
CA SER A 34 0.54 -12.31 -28.08
C SER A 34 1.60 -12.87 -27.12
N GLN A 35 2.62 -12.08 -26.77
CA GLN A 35 3.66 -12.49 -25.83
C GLN A 35 3.12 -12.66 -24.42
N VAL A 36 3.66 -13.67 -23.72
CA VAL A 36 3.25 -14.03 -22.36
C VAL A 36 4.48 -14.10 -21.47
N TRP A 37 4.40 -13.47 -20.30
CA TRP A 37 5.48 -13.50 -19.30
C TRP A 37 4.93 -13.43 -17.89
N THR A 38 5.83 -13.62 -16.92
CA THR A 38 5.50 -13.59 -15.49
C THR A 38 6.36 -12.54 -14.80
N THR A 39 5.75 -11.71 -13.95
CA THR A 39 6.47 -10.80 -13.05
C THR A 39 6.28 -11.24 -11.61
N CYS A 40 7.29 -10.99 -10.79
CA CYS A 40 7.20 -11.03 -9.34
C CYS A 40 7.29 -9.58 -8.86
N GLU A 41 6.30 -9.15 -8.08
CA GLU A 41 6.20 -7.80 -7.53
C GLU A 41 6.12 -7.91 -6.01
N GLU A 42 6.88 -7.09 -5.31
CA GLU A 42 6.79 -6.97 -3.86
C GLU A 42 5.84 -5.82 -3.53
N ILE A 43 4.78 -6.12 -2.77
CA ILE A 43 3.93 -5.12 -2.15
C ILE A 43 4.67 -4.65 -0.92
N GLN A 44 5.25 -3.45 -0.99
CA GLN A 44 5.59 -2.74 0.23
C GLN A 44 4.27 -2.49 0.96
N LYS A 45 4.11 -3.08 2.14
CA LYS A 45 3.16 -2.56 3.12
C LYS A 45 3.68 -1.18 3.48
N ASP A 46 3.15 -0.17 2.81
CA ASP A 46 3.10 1.15 3.41
C ASP A 46 2.23 0.96 4.65
N ASP A 47 2.86 0.72 5.80
CA ASP A 47 2.18 0.88 7.06
C ASP A 47 1.68 2.32 7.02
N ALA A 48 0.38 2.53 6.83
CA ALA A 48 -0.19 3.87 6.69
C ALA A 48 0.24 4.78 7.86
N ASN A 49 0.51 4.16 9.01
CA ASN A 49 1.11 4.77 10.19
C ASN A 49 2.55 5.27 9.95
N SER A 50 3.42 4.51 9.28
CA SER A 50 4.81 4.91 9.01
C SER A 50 4.90 6.17 8.15
N HIS A 51 4.05 6.30 7.12
CA HIS A 51 4.06 7.45 6.23
C HIS A 51 3.45 8.70 6.90
N LEU A 52 2.50 8.51 7.82
CA LEU A 52 1.96 9.57 8.68
C LEU A 52 2.99 10.02 9.73
N ILE A 53 3.65 9.09 10.42
CA ILE A 53 4.68 9.38 11.42
C ILE A 53 5.84 10.15 10.78
N ASN A 54 6.34 9.69 9.62
CA ASN A 54 7.40 10.38 8.89
C ASN A 54 6.98 11.77 8.37
N LYS A 55 5.69 11.96 8.06
CA LYS A 55 5.14 13.26 7.66
C LYS A 55 4.98 14.21 8.85
N LEU A 56 4.64 13.70 10.03
CA LEU A 56 4.53 14.47 11.27
C LEU A 56 5.91 14.90 11.77
N LEU A 57 6.90 14.00 11.75
CA LEU A 57 8.29 14.29 12.17
C LEU A 57 8.97 15.40 11.34
N LYS A 58 8.52 15.61 10.10
CA LYS A 58 9.08 16.63 9.19
C LYS A 58 8.45 18.03 9.35
N ARG A 59 7.46 18.20 10.23
CA ARG A 59 6.80 19.49 10.44
C ARG A 59 7.31 20.13 11.74
N ASN A 60 7.75 21.39 11.66
CA ASN A 60 7.88 22.24 12.84
C ASN A 60 6.48 22.67 13.28
N LEU A 61 5.79 21.81 14.03
CA LEU A 61 4.47 22.12 14.57
C LEU A 61 4.58 23.13 15.70
N THR A 62 3.65 24.07 15.74
CA THR A 62 3.48 24.93 16.91
C THR A 62 2.90 24.14 18.09
N PRO A 63 3.02 24.64 19.34
CA PRO A 63 2.45 23.97 20.51
C PRO A 63 0.94 23.69 20.40
N ASP A 64 0.16 24.61 19.81
CA ASP A 64 -1.29 24.44 19.61
C ASP A 64 -1.62 23.33 18.60
N GLU A 65 -0.89 23.27 17.48
CA GLU A 65 -1.08 22.21 16.49
C GLU A 65 -0.67 20.85 17.03
N THR A 66 0.38 20.81 17.85
CA THR A 66 0.83 19.60 18.55
C THR A 66 -0.26 19.08 19.49
N TYR A 67 -0.86 19.96 20.29
CA TYR A 67 -1.95 19.59 21.21
C TYR A 67 -3.17 19.03 20.47
N LYS A 68 -3.59 19.69 19.37
CA LYS A 68 -4.70 19.23 18.53
C LYS A 68 -4.45 17.85 17.91
N GLU A 69 -3.21 17.60 17.47
CA GLU A 69 -2.87 16.31 16.88
C GLU A 69 -2.79 15.20 17.93
N ILE A 70 -2.28 15.48 19.13
CA ILE A 70 -2.33 14.53 20.27
C ILE A 70 -3.78 14.14 20.57
N LEU A 71 -4.70 15.12 20.67
CA LEU A 71 -6.11 14.83 20.91
C LEU A 71 -6.74 13.94 19.83
N ARG A 72 -6.42 14.20 18.55
CA ARG A 72 -6.90 13.34 17.43
C ARG A 72 -6.39 11.91 17.56
N LEU A 73 -5.11 11.73 17.88
CA LEU A 73 -4.52 10.40 18.03
C LEU A 73 -5.15 9.62 19.19
N LEU A 74 -5.43 10.28 20.31
CA LEU A 74 -6.13 9.67 21.45
C LEU A 74 -7.54 9.19 21.09
N VAL A 75 -8.29 9.95 20.29
CA VAL A 75 -9.62 9.55 19.80
C VAL A 75 -9.54 8.30 18.92
N VAL A 76 -8.58 8.25 17.98
CA VAL A 76 -8.39 7.10 17.09
C VAL A 76 -8.00 5.84 17.88
N LEU A 77 -7.16 5.99 18.91
CA LEU A 77 -6.80 4.89 19.82
C LEU A 77 -8.02 4.36 20.58
N GLY A 78 -8.86 5.26 21.12
CA GLY A 78 -10.11 4.87 21.79
C GLY A 78 -11.05 4.08 20.88
N GLN A 79 -11.26 4.55 19.64
CA GLN A 79 -12.09 3.86 18.65
C GLN A 79 -11.55 2.47 18.30
N SER A 80 -10.23 2.32 18.22
CA SER A 80 -9.58 1.04 17.93
C SER A 80 -9.72 0.05 19.09
N MET A 81 -9.71 0.55 20.33
CA MET A 81 -9.94 -0.26 21.53
C MET A 81 -11.41 -0.68 21.69
N ASP A 82 -12.37 0.18 21.34
CA ASP A 82 -13.79 -0.16 21.38
C ASP A 82 -14.19 -1.21 20.33
N LEU A 83 -13.51 -1.23 19.18
CA LEU A 83 -13.66 -2.30 18.18
C LEU A 83 -13.07 -3.63 18.66
N ALA A 84 -12.06 -3.60 19.54
CA ALA A 84 -11.46 -4.80 20.12
C ALA A 84 -12.28 -5.40 21.29
N ASN A 85 -13.18 -4.61 21.91
CA ASN A 85 -14.03 -5.04 23.04
C ASN A 85 -15.40 -5.61 22.63
N ARG A 86 -15.71 -5.71 21.32
CA ARG A 86 -16.85 -6.49 20.82
C ARG A 86 -16.37 -7.87 20.37
N GLY A 87 -15.97 -8.69 21.34
CA GLY A 87 -15.64 -10.11 21.18
C GLY A 87 -16.41 -10.93 22.19
#